data_AF-A0A8J7R1J6-F1
#
_entry.id   AF-A0A8J7R1J6-F1
#
_cell.length_a   1.000
_cell.length_b   1.000
_cell.length_c   1.000
_cell.angle_alpha   90.00
_cell.angle_beta   90.00
_cell.angle_gamma   90.00
#
_symmetry.space_group_name_H-M   'P 1'
#
loop_
_entity.id
_entity.type
_entity.pdbx_description
1 polymer ?
#
loop_
_entity_poly.entity_id
_entity_poly.type
_entity_poly.pdbx_seq_one_letter_code
_entity_poly.pdbx_strand_id
1 'polypeptide(L)'
;MDLQALLVSQLTDIFRIGMIVFLALTAARTATATQTRAGRAAPLILGVLFIAVLIPVTFYRGAPDLLAQILMGVASNTLILAAVLGILRLWRRMQRR
;
A
#
# COMPACT_ATOMS: atom_id res chain seq x y z
N MET A 1 -5.97 -22.76 0.58
CA MET A 1 -6.25 -21.88 -0.57
C MET A 1 -5.01 -21.81 -1.44
N ASP A 2 -5.18 -21.74 -2.75
CA ASP A 2 -4.06 -21.56 -3.68
C ASP A 2 -3.39 -20.18 -3.46
N LEU A 3 -2.05 -20.11 -3.52
CA LEU A 3 -1.28 -18.89 -3.28
C LEU A 3 -1.65 -17.78 -4.28
N GLN A 4 -1.97 -18.17 -5.52
CA GLN A 4 -2.43 -17.25 -6.55
C GLN A 4 -3.79 -16.64 -6.20
N ALA A 5 -4.74 -17.46 -5.74
CA ALA A 5 -6.05 -16.99 -5.31
C ALA A 5 -5.96 -16.03 -4.12
N LEU A 6 -5.05 -16.28 -3.18
CA LEU A 6 -4.80 -15.40 -2.05
C LEU A 6 -4.22 -14.04 -2.50
N LEU A 7 -3.28 -14.06 -3.44
CA LEU A 7 -2.67 -12.84 -3.99
C LEU A 7 -3.70 -11.99 -4.74
N VAL A 8 -4.50 -12.60 -5.63
CA VAL A 8 -5.53 -11.91 -6.39
C VAL A 8 -6.58 -11.29 -5.46
N SER A 9 -7.06 -12.05 -4.48
CA SER A 9 -8.02 -11.57 -3.48
C SER A 9 -7.52 -10.29 -2.78
N GLN A 10 -6.26 -10.29 -2.33
CA GLN A 10 -5.66 -9.13 -1.67
C GLN A 10 -5.42 -7.95 -2.61
N LEU A 11 -5.10 -8.18 -3.89
CA LEU A 11 -4.94 -7.11 -4.87
C LEU A 11 -6.26 -6.43 -5.23
N THR A 12 -7.38 -7.15 -5.19
CA THR A 12 -8.71 -6.61 -5.51
C THR A 12 -9.45 -6.01 -4.31
N ASP A 13 -8.85 -6.02 -3.13
CA ASP A 13 -9.42 -5.45 -1.92
C ASP A 13 -9.54 -3.92 -2.03
N ILE A 14 -10.78 -3.45 -2.22
CA ILE A 14 -11.12 -2.03 -2.42
C ILE A 14 -10.67 -1.17 -1.23
N PHE A 15 -10.79 -1.69 0.01
CA PHE A 15 -10.40 -0.94 1.20
C PHE A 15 -8.88 -0.76 1.25
N ARG A 16 -8.13 -1.83 0.97
CA ARG A 16 -6.67 -1.82 0.90
C ARG A 16 -6.16 -0.85 -0.17
N ILE A 17 -6.76 -0.89 -1.37
CA ILE A 17 -6.44 0.04 -2.45
C ILE A 17 -6.71 1.48 -2.00
N GLY A 18 -7.90 1.75 -1.46
CA GLY A 18 -8.29 3.09 -1.00
C GLY A 18 -7.34 3.66 0.05
N MET A 19 -6.95 2.84 1.04
CA MET A 19 -6.00 3.23 2.09
C MET A 19 -4.61 3.54 1.53
N ILE A 20 -4.09 2.71 0.61
CA ILE A 20 -2.77 2.94 -0.01
C ILE A 20 -2.80 4.20 -0.90
N VAL A 21 -3.88 4.42 -1.64
CA VAL A 21 -4.07 5.64 -2.43
C VAL A 21 -4.09 6.86 -1.52
N PHE A 22 -4.87 6.84 -0.44
CA PHE A 22 -4.96 7.96 0.51
C PHE A 22 -3.60 8.24 1.18
N LEU A 23 -2.87 7.19 1.54
CA LEU A 23 -1.52 7.30 2.10
C LEU A 23 -0.54 7.92 1.10
N ALA A 24 -0.56 7.46 -0.16
CA ALA A 24 0.29 7.99 -1.22
C ALA A 24 -0.03 9.46 -1.54
N LEU A 25 -1.32 9.84 -1.58
CA LEU A 25 -1.75 11.22 -1.75
C LEU A 25 -1.36 12.10 -0.57
N THR A 26 -1.50 11.59 0.65
CA THR A 26 -1.10 12.30 1.88
C THR A 26 0.42 12.54 1.89
N ALA A 27 1.21 11.52 1.58
CA ALA A 27 2.67 11.63 1.45
C ALA A 27 3.09 12.58 0.31
N ALA A 28 2.28 12.67 -0.76
CA ALA A 28 2.50 13.64 -1.83
C ALA A 28 2.17 15.08 -1.41
N ARG A 29 1.26 15.29 -0.44
CA ARG A 29 0.92 16.61 0.10
C ARG A 29 1.90 17.09 1.17
N THR A 30 2.41 16.21 2.04
CA THR A 30 3.43 16.57 3.06
C THR A 30 4.84 16.65 2.51
N ALA A 31 5.00 16.33 1.23
CA ALA A 31 6.22 16.43 0.46
C ALA A 31 6.94 17.79 0.57
N THR A 32 6.22 18.88 0.83
CA THR A 32 6.76 20.24 0.99
C THR A 32 7.46 20.45 2.34
N ALA A 33 7.11 19.70 3.38
CA ALA A 33 7.71 19.82 4.72
C ALA A 33 8.93 18.89 4.93
N THR A 34 9.11 17.87 4.09
CA THR A 34 10.17 16.86 4.25
C THR A 34 11.10 16.84 3.04
N GLN A 35 12.19 17.61 3.11
CA GLN A 35 13.14 17.86 2.00
C GLN A 35 14.11 16.69 1.70
N THR A 36 14.16 15.64 2.51
CA THR A 36 15.06 14.49 2.30
C THR A 36 14.30 13.32 1.65
N ARG A 37 14.83 12.72 0.57
CA ARG A 37 14.22 11.52 -0.08
C ARG A 37 13.91 10.39 0.92
N ALA A 38 14.73 10.25 1.97
CA ALA A 38 14.53 9.30 3.05
C ALA A 38 13.29 9.61 3.90
N GLY A 39 13.00 10.88 4.17
CA GLY A 39 11.87 11.30 5.00
C GLY A 39 10.49 11.11 4.35
N ARG A 40 10.42 11.06 3.01
CA ARG A 40 9.19 10.68 2.29
C ARG A 40 8.92 9.17 2.26
N ALA A 41 9.96 8.34 2.36
CA ALA A 41 9.81 6.89 2.28
C ALA A 41 9.30 6.29 3.59
N ALA A 42 9.71 6.85 4.73
CA ALA A 42 9.30 6.38 6.06
C ALA A 42 7.77 6.27 6.24
N PRO A 43 6.95 7.31 5.98
CA PRO A 43 5.49 7.20 6.14
C PRO A 43 4.86 6.23 5.14
N LEU A 44 5.44 6.06 3.94
CA LEU A 44 4.97 5.09 2.96
C LEU A 44 5.20 3.65 3.42
N ILE A 45 6.39 3.35 3.92
CA ILE A 45 6.76 2.03 4.43
C ILE A 45 5.91 1.69 5.66
N LEU A 46 5.79 2.63 6.60
CA LEU A 46 4.97 2.43 7.80
C LEU A 46 3.50 2.22 7.45
N GLY A 47 2.95 2.96 6.48
CA GLY A 47 1.59 2.75 6.00
C GLY A 47 1.37 1.37 5.38
N VAL A 48 2.30 0.91 4.55
CA VAL A 48 2.25 -0.43 3.94
C VAL A 48 2.24 -1.53 5.00
N LEU A 49 3.14 -1.45 5.99
CA LEU A 49 3.23 -2.42 7.08
C LEU A 49 2.01 -2.37 7.99
N PHE A 50 1.55 -1.16 8.33
CA PHE A 50 0.34 -0.94 9.12
C PHE A 50 -0.88 -1.60 8.46
N ILE A 51 -1.12 -1.33 7.17
CA ILE A 51 -2.25 -1.91 6.44
C ILE A 51 -2.12 -3.44 6.33
N ALA A 52 -0.90 -3.95 6.13
CA ALA A 52 -0.65 -5.38 6.02
C ALA A 52 -1.00 -6.16 7.29
N VAL A 53 -0.82 -5.55 8.46
CA VAL A 53 -1.18 -6.15 9.76
C VAL A 53 -2.64 -5.84 10.13
N LEU A 54 -3.08 -4.60 9.92
CA LEU A 54 -4.41 -4.13 10.33
C LEU A 54 -5.50 -5.00 9.70
N ILE A 55 -5.51 -5.13 8.37
CA ILE A 55 -6.60 -5.80 7.63
C ILE A 55 -6.82 -7.24 8.11
N PRO A 56 -5.81 -8.13 8.16
CA PRO A 56 -6.04 -9.50 8.60
C PRO A 56 -6.40 -9.60 10.08
N VAL A 57 -5.87 -8.71 10.93
CA VAL A 57 -6.19 -8.70 12.36
C VAL A 57 -7.61 -8.17 12.64
N THR A 58 -8.16 -7.31 11.79
CA THR A 58 -9.51 -6.74 11.95
C THR A 58 -10.59 -7.53 11.23
N PHE A 59 -10.36 -7.92 9.98
CA PHE A 59 -11.39 -8.51 9.10
C PHE A 59 -11.31 -10.03 8.99
N TYR A 60 -10.15 -10.64 9.24
CA TYR A 60 -9.92 -12.08 9.06
C TYR A 60 -9.61 -12.78 10.39
N ARG A 61 -10.20 -12.32 11.50
CA ARG A 61 -10.06 -12.96 12.82
C ARG A 61 -10.44 -14.44 12.73
N GLY A 62 -9.49 -15.32 13.04
CA GLY A 62 -9.66 -16.78 13.01
C GLY A 62 -9.35 -17.45 11.67
N ALA A 63 -8.88 -16.72 10.66
CA ALA A 63 -8.44 -17.31 9.42
C ALA A 63 -7.16 -18.16 9.64
N PRO A 64 -7.07 -19.35 9.01
CA PRO A 64 -5.88 -20.17 9.10
C PRO A 64 -4.68 -19.42 8.52
N ASP A 65 -3.55 -19.51 9.23
CA ASP A 65 -2.26 -18.93 8.84
C ASP A 65 -2.27 -17.39 8.70
N LEU A 66 -2.44 -16.71 9.83
CA LEU A 66 -2.38 -15.25 9.94
C LEU A 66 -1.04 -14.69 9.42
N LEU A 67 0.06 -15.42 9.60
CA LEU A 67 1.39 -14.98 9.19
C LEU A 67 1.52 -14.95 7.66
N ALA A 68 1.04 -15.99 6.95
CA ALA A 68 0.99 -15.97 5.50
C ALA A 68 0.14 -14.80 4.95
N GLN A 69 -0.98 -14.49 5.60
CA GLN A 69 -1.82 -13.35 5.21
C GLN A 69 -1.11 -12.01 5.37
N ILE A 70 -0.36 -11.82 6.45
CA ILE A 70 0.41 -10.59 6.68
C ILE A 70 1.53 -10.46 5.64
N LEU A 71 2.31 -11.53 5.39
CA LEU A 71 3.41 -11.50 4.41
C LEU A 71 2.90 -11.23 2.99
N MET A 72 1.83 -11.90 2.58
CA MET A 72 1.17 -11.63 1.31
C MET A 72 0.58 -10.22 1.26
N GLY A 73 0.13 -9.71 2.42
CA GLY A 73 -0.34 -8.35 2.59
C GLY A 73 0.74 -7.33 2.31
N VAL A 74 1.95 -7.54 2.82
CA VAL A 74 3.09 -6.65 2.55
C VAL A 74 3.44 -6.66 1.06
N ALA A 75 3.51 -7.84 0.43
CA ALA A 75 3.81 -7.97 -0.99
C ALA A 75 2.76 -7.23 -1.85
N SER A 76 1.48 -7.50 -1.61
CA SER A 76 0.36 -6.88 -2.33
C SER A 76 0.32 -5.36 -2.13
N ASN A 77 0.48 -4.89 -0.90
CA ASN A 77 0.50 -3.47 -0.58
C ASN A 77 1.64 -2.74 -1.28
N THR A 78 2.82 -3.37 -1.35
CA THR A 78 3.99 -2.82 -2.03
C THR A 78 3.74 -2.70 -3.54
N LEU A 79 3.11 -3.70 -4.16
CA LEU A 79 2.73 -3.66 -5.57
C LEU A 79 1.73 -2.54 -5.87
N ILE A 80 0.67 -2.43 -5.06
CA ILE A 80 -0.33 -1.36 -5.19
C ILE A 80 0.35 0.00 -5.03
N LEU A 81 1.20 0.18 -4.02
CA LEU A 81 1.92 1.43 -3.79
C LEU A 81 2.81 1.77 -4.99
N ALA A 82 3.54 0.81 -5.55
CA ALA A 82 4.38 1.01 -6.72
C ALA A 82 3.57 1.48 -7.93
N ALA A 83 2.41 0.87 -8.17
CA ALA A 83 1.48 1.26 -9.24
C ALA A 83 0.97 2.69 -9.03
N VAL A 84 0.48 3.02 -7.83
CA VAL A 84 -0.04 4.37 -7.49
C VAL A 84 1.05 5.43 -7.65
N LEU A 85 2.26 5.18 -7.15
CA LEU A 85 3.38 6.11 -7.31
C LEU A 85 3.78 6.26 -8.79
N GLY A 86 3.74 5.18 -9.57
CA GLY A 86 3.97 5.20 -11.02
C GLY A 86 2.98 6.13 -11.74
N ILE A 87 1.68 5.95 -11.48
CA ILE A 87 0.61 6.79 -12.03
C ILE A 87 0.81 8.26 -11.61
N LEU A 88 1.04 8.53 -10.33
CA LEU A 88 1.24 9.89 -9.83
C LEU A 88 2.48 10.58 -10.41
N ARG A 89 3.55 9.83 -10.72
CA ARG A 89 4.74 10.36 -11.40
C ARG A 89 4.44 10.69 -12.86
N LEU A 90 3.73 9.81 -13.56
CA LEU A 90 3.35 10.02 -14.95
C LEU A 90 2.40 11.23 -15.09
N TRP A 91 1.39 11.32 -14.22
CA TRP A 91 0.46 12.45 -14.16
C TRP A 91 1.18 13.78 -13.96
N ARG A 92 2.07 13.85 -12.96
CA ARG A 92 2.87 15.07 -12.69
C ARG A 92 3.79 15.45 -13.84
N ARG A 93 4.25 14.48 -14.63
CA ARG A 93 5.05 14.74 -15.84
C ARG A 93 4.21 15.37 -16.95
N MET A 94 2.95 14.95 -17.10
CA MET A 94 2.04 15.53 -18.08
C MET A 94 1.61 16.95 -17.69
N GLN A 95 1.33 17.22 -16.42
CA GLN A 95 0.93 18.56 -15.94
C GLN A 95 2.05 19.61 -15.96
N ARG A 96 3.30 19.21 -16.15
CA ARG A 96 4.46 20.13 -16.26
C ARG A 96 4.80 20.50 -17.70
N ARG A 97 4.07 19.94 -18.67
CA ARG A 97 4.12 20.33 -20.09
C ARG A 97 2.95 21.25 -20.38
#